data_AF-A0A920QYZ9-F1
#
_entry.id   AF-A0A920QYZ9-F1
#
_cell.length_a   1.000
_cell.length_b   1.000
_cell.length_c   1.000
_cell.angle_alpha   90.00
_cell.angle_beta   90.00
_cell.angle_gamma   90.00
#
_symmetry.space_group_name_H-M   'P 1'
#
loop_
_entity.id
_entity.type
_entity.pdbx_description
1 polymer ?
#
loop_
_entity_poly.entity_id
_entity_poly.type
_entity_poly.pdbx_seq_one_letter_code
_entity_poly.pdbx_strand_id
1 'polypeptide(L)' 'MAIYPDELIKELGYVILGSVDRSSKIKVAGSELTKAPNVEFISGLSDAN' A
#
# COMPACT_ATOMS: atom_id res chain seq x y z
N MET A 1 6.60 2.47 -13.19
CA MET A 1 7.24 1.59 -12.20
C MET A 1 6.12 0.99 -11.38
N ALA A 2 5.98 -0.33 -11.39
CA ALA A 2 4.90 -1.02 -10.67
C ALA A 2 5.25 -1.12 -9.17
N ILE A 3 4.23 -0.97 -8.33
CA ILE A 3 4.33 -1.07 -6.88
C ILE A 3 3.64 -2.37 -6.48
N TYR A 4 4.34 -3.19 -5.71
CA TYR A 4 3.85 -4.49 -5.28
C TYR A 4 3.65 -4.51 -3.77
N PRO A 5 2.49 -4.04 -3.25
CA PRO A 5 2.13 -4.20 -1.85
C PRO A 5 1.70 -5.64 -1.54
N ASP A 6 1.84 -6.04 -0.28
CA ASP A 6 1.31 -7.32 0.18
C ASP A 6 -0.23 -7.31 0.25
N GLU A 7 -0.88 -8.44 -0.02
CA GLU A 7 -2.34 -8.58 0.12
C GLU A 7 -2.88 -8.24 1.51
N LEU A 8 -2.09 -8.43 2.58
CA LEU A 8 -2.43 -8.03 3.94
C LEU A 8 -2.71 -6.53 4.05
N ILE A 9 -2.15 -5.71 3.15
CA ILE A 9 -2.39 -4.27 3.12
C ILE A 9 -3.83 -3.94 2.72
N LYS A 10 -4.53 -4.84 2.02
CA LYS A 10 -5.96 -4.68 1.69
C LYS A 10 -6.86 -4.77 2.93
N GLU A 11 -6.49 -5.59 3.90
CA GLU A 11 -7.24 -5.76 5.16
C GLU A 11 -6.99 -4.63 6.16
N LEU A 12 -5.94 -3.83 5.95
CA LEU A 12 -5.69 -2.65 6.77
C LEU A 12 -6.73 -1.56 6.50
N GLY A 13 -7.43 -1.13 7.56
CA GLY A 13 -8.41 -0.04 7.48
C GLY A 13 -7.83 1.27 6.94
N TYR A 14 -6.52 1.48 7.08
CA TYR A 14 -5.79 2.53 6.39
C TYR A 14 -4.29 2.23 6.31
N VAL A 15 -3.64 2.82 5.31
CA VAL A 15 -2.20 2.80 5.08
C VAL A 15 -1.72 4.24 4.99
N ILE A 16 -0.52 4.52 5.49
CA ILE A 16 0.09 5.84 5.40
C ILE A 16 1.21 5.80 4.36
N LEU A 17 1.01 6.52 3.26
CA LEU A 17 2.02 6.68 2.22
C LEU A 17 2.81 7.97 2.48
N GLY A 18 4.13 7.88 2.44
CA GLY A 18 4.97 9.07 2.39
C GLY A 18 4.80 9.75 1.03
N SER A 19 4.48 11.03 1.03
CA SER A 19 4.44 11.85 -0.19
C SER A 19 5.84 12.41 -0.49
N VAL A 20 5.96 13.08 -1.63
CA VAL A 20 7.20 13.68 -2.18
C VAL A 20 7.94 14.56 -1.15
N ASP A 21 7.22 15.18 -0.21
CA ASP A 21 7.79 15.91 0.91
C ASP A 21 7.90 15.05 2.17
N ARG A 22 9.05 15.10 2.87
CA ARG A 22 9.28 14.43 4.17
C ARG A 22 8.21 14.74 5.23
N SER A 23 7.47 15.84 5.06
CA SER A 23 6.42 16.29 5.97
C SER A 23 5.01 15.84 5.57
N SER A 24 4.80 15.42 4.33
CA SER A 24 3.46 15.10 3.81
C SER A 24 3.21 13.60 3.84
N LYS A 25 2.28 13.18 4.69
CA LYS A 25 1.79 11.80 4.79
C LYS A 25 0.38 11.73 4.23
N ILE A 26 0.12 10.83 3.29
CA ILE A 26 -1.20 10.61 2.72
C ILE A 26 -1.79 9.37 3.38
N LYS A 27 -2.92 9.53 4.05
CA LYS A 27 -3.69 8.42 4.62
C LYS A 27 -4.66 7.92 3.54
N VAL A 28 -4.50 6.65 3.13
CA VAL A 28 -5.33 6.02 2.11
C VAL A 28 -5.91 4.74 2.69
N ALA A 29 -7.17 4.42 2.39
CA ALA A 29 -7.72 3.12 2.78
C ALA A 29 -6.99 2.01 2.01
N GLY A 30 -6.69 0.87 2.65
CA GLY A 30 -6.08 -0.28 1.97
C GLY A 30 -6.88 -0.71 0.73
N SER A 31 -8.21 -0.60 0.82
CA SER A 31 -9.17 -0.86 -0.26
C SER A 31 -9.18 0.18 -1.39
N GLU A 32 -8.65 1.38 -1.16
CA GLU A 32 -8.51 2.40 -2.21
C GLU A 32 -7.16 2.27 -2.94
N LEU A 33 -6.19 1.63 -2.29
CA LEU A 33 -4.85 1.41 -2.83
C LEU A 33 -4.87 0.37 -3.98
N THR A 34 -5.87 -0.52 -4.02
CA THR A 34 -6.17 -1.42 -5.16
C THR A 34 -6.67 -0.70 -6.41
N LYS A 35 -7.16 0.53 -6.29
CA LYS A 35 -7.62 1.32 -7.44
C LYS A 35 -6.50 2.18 -8.04
N ALA A 36 -5.33 2.22 -7.41
CA ALA A 36 -4.22 3.02 -7.88
C ALA A 36 -3.60 2.39 -9.15
N PRO A 37 -3.37 3.19 -10.22
CA PRO A 37 -2.74 2.68 -11.42
C PRO A 37 -1.29 2.30 -11.11
N ASN A 38 -0.89 1.10 -11.53
CA ASN A 38 0.42 0.47 -11.27
C ASN A 38 0.61 -0.15 -9.88
N VAL A 39 -0.47 -0.51 -9.17
CA VAL A 39 -0.39 -1.28 -7.93
C VAL A 39 -0.87 -2.71 -8.17
N GLU A 40 0.00 -3.69 -7.94
CA GLU A 40 -0.32 -5.11 -8.03
C GLU A 40 -0.07 -5.79 -6.68
N PHE A 41 -1.14 -6.23 -6.04
CA PHE A 41 -1.02 -6.88 -4.74
C PHE A 41 -0.52 -8.30 -4.91
N ILE A 42 0.51 -8.68 -4.15
CA ILE A 42 1.07 -10.03 -4.16
C ILE A 42 1.03 -10.64 -2.77
N SER A 43 0.75 -11.93 -2.68
CA SER A 43 0.69 -12.67 -1.42
C SER A 43 2.08 -13.21 -1.07
N GLY A 44 2.49 -13.10 0.20
CA GLY A 44 3.74 -13.71 0.68
C GLY A 44 4.96 -12.79 0.63
N LEU A 45 4.77 -11.47 0.49
CA LEU A 45 5.83 -10.49 0.78
C LEU A 45 6.03 -10.33 2.29
N SER A 46 4.94 -10.46 3.04
CA SER A 46 4.93 -10.43 4.50
C SER A 46 5.10 -11.84 5.07
N ASP A 47 6.08 -12.59 4.57
CA ASP A 47 6.54 -13.79 5.24
C ASP A 47 7.41 -13.33 6.42
N ALA A 48 6.74 -13.00 7.52
CA ALA A 48 7.38 -12.67 8.79
C ALA A 48 7.74 -13.96 9.52
N ASN A 49 8.96 -14.43 9.29
CA ASN A 49 9.66 -15.31 10.22
C ASN A 49 10.00 -14.59 11.53
#